data_AF-A0A351JR49-F1
#
_entry.id   AF-A0A351JR49-F1
#
_cell.length_a   1.000
_cell.length_b   1.000
_cell.length_c   1.000
_cell.angle_alpha   90.00
_cell.angle_beta   90.00
_cell.angle_gamma   90.00
#
_symmetry.space_group_name_H-M   'P 1'
#
loop_
_entity.id
_entity.type
_entity.pdbx_description
1 polymer ?
#
loop_
_entity_poly.entity_id
_entity_poly.type
_entity_poly.pdbx_seq_one_letter_code
_entity_poly.pdbx_strand_id
1 'polypeptide(L)'
;MTRGLIDWLGFPTVYVPFINPGRKIGKATYAGKKRWSLAMDTFAAYSLFPLKIAGYLGMGITVFSGLLGIFIFATQYLFHRWSLDFTGTAQLAVLNMFLIGIVLSCLGFIALYIGQIHHEVANRPLYVIKQKINFETEKEEY
;
A
#
# COMPACT_ATOMS: atom_id res chain seq x y z
N MET A 1 -13.69 4.20 -9.26
CA MET A 1 -14.29 4.55 -7.96
C MET A 1 -15.66 3.89 -7.74
N THR A 2 -16.63 3.98 -8.65
CA THR A 2 -17.99 3.43 -8.43
C THR A 2 -18.04 1.93 -8.12
N ARG A 3 -17.22 1.11 -8.78
CA ARG A 3 -17.23 -0.36 -8.61
C ARG A 3 -16.85 -0.83 -7.20
N GLY A 4 -15.85 -0.23 -6.56
CA GLY A 4 -15.42 -0.62 -5.21
C GLY A 4 -16.42 -0.23 -4.12
N LEU A 5 -17.18 0.85 -4.34
CA LEU A 5 -18.26 1.25 -3.44
C LEU A 5 -19.45 0.28 -3.51
N ILE A 6 -19.81 -0.17 -4.71
CA ILE A 6 -20.89 -1.14 -4.93
C ILE A 6 -20.55 -2.48 -4.30
N ASP A 7 -19.30 -2.95 -4.46
CA ASP A 7 -18.83 -4.20 -3.88
C ASP A 7 -18.83 -4.16 -2.34
N TRP A 8 -18.45 -3.02 -1.74
CA TRP A 8 -18.49 -2.83 -0.29
C TRP A 8 -19.88 -2.97 0.32
N LEU A 9 -20.95 -2.61 -0.41
CA LEU A 9 -22.32 -2.71 0.09
C LEU A 9 -22.76 -4.17 0.33
N GLY A 10 -22.10 -5.16 -0.28
CA GLY A 10 -22.30 -6.58 0.02
C GLY A 10 -23.69 -7.14 -0.30
N PHE A 11 -24.49 -6.42 -1.10
CA PHE A 11 -25.82 -6.89 -1.51
C PHE A 11 -25.72 -8.07 -2.48
N PRO A 12 -26.72 -8.98 -2.47
CA PRO A 12 -26.77 -10.08 -3.43
C PRO A 12 -26.76 -9.52 -4.85
N THR A 13 -25.70 -9.84 -5.58
CA THR A 13 -25.46 -9.36 -6.94
C THR A 13 -25.62 -10.51 -7.92
N VAL A 14 -26.34 -10.27 -9.01
CA VAL A 14 -26.50 -11.23 -10.11
C VAL A 14 -25.88 -10.66 -11.38
N TYR A 15 -25.11 -11.48 -12.09
CA TYR A 15 -24.54 -11.11 -13.38
C TYR A 15 -25.48 -11.59 -14.49
N VAL A 16 -25.96 -10.66 -15.31
CA VAL A 16 -26.76 -10.98 -16.50
C VAL A 16 -25.79 -11.08 -17.69
N PRO A 17 -25.56 -12.29 -18.25
CA PRO A 17 -24.68 -12.43 -19.40
C PRO A 17 -25.30 -11.73 -20.61
N PHE A 18 -24.53 -10.85 -21.24
CA PHE A 18 -24.92 -10.15 -22.45
C PHE A 18 -23.81 -10.29 -23.49
N ILE A 19 -24.17 -10.81 -24.67
CA ILE A 19 -23.24 -10.92 -25.80
C ILE A 19 -23.34 -9.62 -26.59
N ASN A 20 -22.33 -8.76 -26.46
CA ASN A 20 -22.27 -7.53 -27.21
C ASN A 20 -21.80 -7.82 -28.65
N PRO A 21 -22.55 -7.43 -29.71
CA PRO A 21 -22.06 -7.53 -31.08
C PRO A 21 -20.77 -6.73 -31.25
N GLY A 22 -19.83 -7.29 -32.03
CA GLY A 22 -18.55 -6.65 -32.31
C GLY A 22 -18.74 -5.23 -32.88
N ARG A 23 -18.00 -4.27 -32.34
CA ARG A 23 -18.09 -2.86 -32.76
C ARG A 23 -17.72 -2.74 -34.24
N LYS A 24 -18.64 -2.24 -35.08
CA LYS A 24 -18.40 -2.08 -36.53
C LYS A 24 -17.73 -0.75 -36.91
N ILE A 25 -17.87 0.29 -36.07
CA ILE A 25 -17.37 1.65 -36.35
C ILE A 25 -16.79 2.25 -35.05
N GLY A 26 -15.65 2.94 -35.18
CA GLY A 26 -14.97 3.65 -34.09
C GLY A 26 -13.87 2.85 -33.36
N LYS A 27 -13.01 3.55 -32.62
CA LYS A 27 -11.95 2.95 -31.80
C LYS A 27 -12.47 2.63 -30.39
N ALA A 28 -11.94 1.59 -29.76
CA ALA A 28 -12.31 1.23 -28.40
C ALA A 28 -11.84 2.28 -27.39
N THR A 29 -12.79 2.94 -26.71
CA THR A 29 -12.52 3.92 -25.62
C THR A 29 -11.75 3.32 -24.44
N TYR A 30 -11.88 2.02 -24.20
CA TYR A 30 -11.20 1.26 -23.14
C TYR A 30 -10.23 0.25 -23.74
N ALA A 31 -9.08 0.74 -24.21
CA ALA A 31 -7.94 -0.08 -24.61
C ALA A 31 -7.30 -0.78 -23.39
N GLY A 32 -6.58 -1.88 -23.63
CA GLY A 32 -5.94 -2.69 -22.57
C GLY A 32 -5.06 -1.86 -21.61
N LYS A 33 -4.26 -0.94 -22.13
CA LYS A 33 -3.43 -0.02 -21.31
C LYS A 33 -4.27 0.83 -20.34
N LYS A 34 -5.41 1.35 -20.80
CA LYS A 34 -6.31 2.16 -19.97
C LYS A 34 -6.97 1.35 -18.87
N ARG A 35 -7.26 0.07 -19.12
CA ARG A 35 -7.79 -0.85 -18.09
C ARG A 35 -6.74 -1.17 -17.03
N TRP A 36 -5.48 -1.34 -17.44
CA TRP A 36 -4.38 -1.63 -16.52
C TRP A 36 -4.06 -0.41 -15.63
N SER A 37 -4.01 0.79 -16.20
CA SER A 37 -3.89 2.04 -15.43
C SER A 37 -5.00 2.15 -14.40
N LEU A 38 -6.26 1.95 -14.81
CA LEU A 38 -7.41 2.04 -13.90
C LEU A 38 -7.34 1.05 -12.74
N ALA A 39 -6.81 -0.16 -12.97
CA ALA A 39 -6.62 -1.16 -11.93
C ALA A 39 -5.54 -0.73 -10.93
N MET A 40 -4.41 -0.20 -11.41
CA MET A 40 -3.34 0.33 -10.56
C MET A 40 -3.80 1.54 -9.74
N ASP A 41 -4.52 2.47 -10.37
CA ASP A 41 -5.07 3.65 -9.70
C ASP A 41 -6.06 3.24 -8.60
N THR A 42 -6.91 2.24 -8.88
CA THR A 42 -7.86 1.70 -7.89
C THR A 42 -7.12 0.97 -6.75
N PHE A 43 -6.09 0.19 -7.06
CA PHE A 43 -5.29 -0.50 -6.07
C PHE A 43 -4.56 0.48 -5.14
N ALA A 44 -3.95 1.52 -5.70
CA ALA A 44 -3.27 2.56 -4.92
C ALA A 44 -4.24 3.40 -4.08
N ALA A 45 -5.44 3.71 -4.60
CA ALA A 45 -6.41 4.55 -3.90
C ALA A 45 -7.08 3.85 -2.70
N TYR A 46 -7.29 2.53 -2.76
CA TYR A 46 -7.98 1.79 -1.70
C TYR A 46 -7.04 0.99 -0.79
N SER A 47 -5.74 0.98 -1.06
CA SER A 47 -4.79 0.15 -0.33
C SER A 47 -3.55 0.93 0.10
N LEU A 48 -3.26 0.86 1.41
CA LEU A 48 -1.98 1.31 1.97
C LEU A 48 -0.88 0.24 1.86
N PHE A 49 -1.15 -0.85 1.16
CA PHE A 49 -0.24 -1.98 0.98
C PHE A 49 1.12 -1.59 0.36
N PRO A 50 1.20 -0.77 -0.71
CA PRO A 50 2.50 -0.40 -1.30
C PRO A 50 3.40 0.34 -0.30
N LEU A 51 2.82 1.26 0.46
CA LEU A 51 3.53 2.05 1.46
C LEU A 51 3.95 1.20 2.68
N LYS A 52 3.11 0.24 3.08
CA LYS A 52 3.45 -0.75 4.12
C LYS A 52 4.64 -1.62 3.71
N ILE A 53 4.67 -2.11 2.47
CA ILE A 53 5.81 -2.89 1.95
C ILE A 53 7.09 -2.06 1.99
N ALA A 54 7.03 -0.79 1.54
CA ALA A 54 8.18 0.09 1.57
C ALA A 54 8.74 0.26 3.00
N GLY A 55 7.85 0.36 3.99
CA GLY A 55 8.22 0.36 5.41
C GLY A 55 8.94 -0.90 5.87
N TYR A 56 8.39 -2.09 5.56
CA TYR A 56 9.01 -3.37 5.92
C TYR A 56 10.38 -3.56 5.24
N LEU A 57 10.50 -3.17 3.97
CA LEU A 57 11.78 -3.17 3.26
C LEU A 57 12.77 -2.19 3.91
N GLY A 58 12.31 -1.00 4.31
CA GLY A 58 13.08 -0.03 5.07
C GLY A 58 13.68 -0.63 6.34
N MET A 59 12.85 -1.29 7.15
CA MET A 59 13.30 -1.94 8.38
C MET A 59 14.34 -3.02 8.09
N GLY A 60 14.13 -3.85 7.06
CA GLY A 60 15.09 -4.85 6.62
C GLY A 60 16.43 -4.25 6.20
N ILE A 61 16.39 -3.16 5.42
CA ILE A 61 17.60 -2.44 4.97
C ILE A 61 18.34 -1.83 6.16
N THR A 62 17.63 -1.19 7.10
CA THR A 62 18.24 -0.60 8.30
C THR A 62 18.94 -1.64 9.16
N VAL A 63 18.30 -2.80 9.40
CA VAL A 63 18.92 -3.89 10.17
C VAL A 63 20.15 -4.43 9.44
N PHE A 64 20.03 -4.71 8.14
CA PHE A 64 21.13 -5.28 7.35
C PHE A 64 22.33 -4.33 7.24
N SER A 65 22.09 -3.06 6.90
CA SER A 65 23.14 -2.03 6.82
C SER A 65 23.74 -1.70 8.19
N GLY A 66 22.96 -1.75 9.27
CA GLY A 66 23.46 -1.61 10.64
C GLY A 66 24.43 -2.74 11.02
N LEU A 67 24.07 -3.99 10.72
CA LEU A 67 24.95 -5.14 10.95
C LEU A 67 26.24 -5.06 10.12
N LEU A 68 26.14 -4.67 8.85
CA LEU A 68 27.31 -4.44 8.00
C LEU A 68 28.20 -3.31 8.52
N GLY A 69 27.60 -2.21 8.99
CA GLY A 69 28.33 -1.09 9.57
C GLY A 69 29.10 -1.49 10.84
N ILE A 70 28.46 -2.25 11.73
CA ILE A 70 29.10 -2.80 12.94
C ILE A 70 30.24 -3.76 12.56
N PHE A 71 30.02 -4.62 11.56
CA PHE A 71 31.05 -5.54 11.07
C PHE A 71 32.29 -4.79 10.56
N ILE A 72 32.10 -3.79 9.69
CA ILE A 72 33.19 -2.96 9.17
C ILE A 72 33.93 -2.24 10.30
N PHE A 73 33.19 -1.65 11.24
CA PHE A 73 33.78 -0.95 12.39
C PHE A 73 34.60 -1.89 13.27
N ALA A 74 34.07 -3.08 13.58
CA ALA A 74 34.76 -4.10 14.36
C ALA A 74 36.01 -4.62 13.65
N THR A 75 35.97 -4.86 12.34
CA THR A 75 37.16 -5.28 11.59
C THR A 75 38.25 -4.22 11.58
N GLN A 76 37.87 -2.94 11.43
CA GLN A 76 38.86 -1.86 11.30
C GLN A 76 39.50 -1.45 12.64
N TYR A 77 38.73 -1.45 13.73
CA TYR A 77 39.21 -0.99 15.05
C TYR A 77 39.61 -2.13 16.00
N LEU A 78 38.93 -3.27 15.94
CA LEU A 78 39.15 -4.39 16.89
C LEU A 78 40.10 -5.45 16.32
N PHE A 79 39.98 -5.74 15.02
CA PHE A 79 40.75 -6.77 14.33
C PHE A 79 41.69 -6.13 13.29
N HIS A 80 42.70 -5.38 13.75
CA HIS A 80 43.76 -4.74 12.94
C HIS A 80 44.56 -5.71 12.02
N ARG A 81 44.12 -6.95 11.87
CA ARG A 81 44.84 -8.12 11.35
C ARG A 81 44.13 -8.78 10.16
N TRP A 82 42.88 -8.44 9.87
CA TRP A 82 42.22 -8.86 8.63
C TRP A 82 42.48 -7.78 7.59
N SER A 83 43.30 -8.11 6.58
CA SER A 83 43.75 -7.26 5.48
C SER A 83 42.63 -6.85 4.50
N LEU A 84 41.41 -6.61 5.00
CA LEU A 84 40.30 -6.06 4.26
C LEU A 84 40.31 -4.55 4.43
N ASP A 85 41.05 -3.87 3.56
CA ASP A 85 41.02 -2.41 3.47
C ASP A 85 39.69 -1.98 2.86
N PHE A 86 38.71 -1.66 3.71
CA PHE A 86 37.48 -1.04 3.27
C PHE A 86 37.76 0.42 2.90
N THR A 87 37.47 0.80 1.65
CA THR A 87 37.62 2.19 1.21
C THR A 87 36.64 3.09 1.96
N GLY A 88 37.01 4.35 2.23
CA GLY A 88 36.11 5.31 2.87
C GLY A 88 34.80 5.53 2.08
N THR A 89 34.82 5.31 0.77
CA THR A 89 33.63 5.30 -0.09
C THR A 89 32.66 4.16 0.24
N ALA A 90 33.17 2.97 0.59
CA ALA A 90 32.33 1.84 0.99
C ALA A 90 31.64 2.11 2.33
N GLN A 91 32.34 2.72 3.29
CA GLN A 91 31.77 3.11 4.58
C GLN A 91 30.67 4.15 4.42
N LEU A 92 30.90 5.16 3.57
CA LEU A 92 29.89 6.17 3.24
C LEU A 92 28.67 5.55 2.54
N ALA A 93 28.87 4.58 1.64
CA ALA A 93 27.78 3.88 0.98
C ALA A 93 26.90 3.10 1.98
N VAL A 94 27.51 2.39 2.93
CA VAL A 94 26.78 1.65 3.99
C VAL A 94 26.01 2.62 4.90
N LEU A 95 26.64 3.74 5.29
CA LEU A 95 25.97 4.79 6.07
C LEU A 95 24.77 5.36 5.31
N ASN A 96 24.92 5.69 4.03
CA ASN A 96 23.84 6.22 3.20
C ASN A 96 22.69 5.22 3.08
N MET A 97 23.00 3.94 2.84
CA MET A 97 22.02 2.86 2.80
C MET A 97 21.25 2.73 4.14
N PHE A 98 21.93 2.90 5.27
CA PHE A 98 21.31 2.92 6.60
C PHE A 98 20.34 4.10 6.77
N LEU A 99 20.75 5.31 6.37
CA LEU A 99 19.90 6.51 6.40
C LEU A 99 18.66 6.33 5.51
N ILE A 100 18.82 5.82 4.28
CA ILE A 100 17.71 5.54 3.37
C ILE A 100 16.74 4.51 3.98
N GLY A 101 17.26 3.46 4.62
CA GLY A 101 16.44 2.47 5.32
C GLY A 101 15.59 3.09 6.43
N ILE A 102 16.18 4.01 7.21
CA ILE A 102 15.45 4.73 8.27
C ILE A 102 14.34 5.60 7.67
N VAL A 103 14.63 6.34 6.59
CA VAL A 103 13.63 7.16 5.90
C VAL A 103 12.47 6.32 5.38
N LEU A 104 12.74 5.17 4.76
CA LEU A 104 11.69 4.23 4.32
C LEU A 104 10.88 3.68 5.49
N SER A 105 11.53 3.36 6.62
CA SER A 105 10.86 2.88 7.83
C SER A 105 9.90 3.93 8.40
N CYS A 106 10.35 5.18 8.48
CA CYS A 106 9.51 6.32 8.88
C CYS A 106 8.32 6.50 7.94
N LEU A 107 8.52 6.35 6.63
CA LEU A 107 7.43 6.38 5.65
C LEU A 107 6.39 5.27 5.91
N GLY A 108 6.86 4.09 6.29
CA GLY A 108 6.01 2.97 6.71
C GLY A 108 5.17 3.27 7.94
N PHE A 109 5.74 3.93 8.95
CA PHE A 109 4.98 4.37 10.13
C PHE A 109 3.93 5.40 9.75
N ILE A 110 4.28 6.40 8.94
CA ILE A 110 3.32 7.39 8.43
C ILE A 110 2.19 6.71 7.66
N ALA A 111 2.49 5.67 6.87
CA ALA A 111 1.47 4.88 6.20
C ALA A 111 0.44 4.27 7.16
N LEU A 112 0.89 3.72 8.30
CA LEU A 112 -0.02 3.15 9.29
C LEU A 112 -0.98 4.22 9.86
N TYR A 113 -0.45 5.41 10.15
CA TYR A 113 -1.27 6.54 10.60
C TYR A 113 -2.27 7.01 9.55
N ILE A 114 -1.84 7.17 8.29
CA ILE A 114 -2.74 7.54 7.18
C ILE A 114 -3.84 6.49 7.01
N GLY A 115 -3.52 5.20 7.23
CA GLY A 115 -4.51 4.13 7.16
C GLY A 115 -5.60 4.27 8.21
N GLN A 116 -5.22 4.66 9.43
CA GLN A 116 -6.17 4.95 10.51
C GLN A 116 -7.07 6.15 10.15
N ILE A 117 -6.45 7.24 9.68
CA ILE A 117 -7.19 8.45 9.26
C ILE A 117 -8.18 8.10 8.14
N HIS A 118 -7.75 7.33 7.14
CA HIS A 118 -8.62 6.91 6.04
C HIS A 118 -9.81 6.08 6.55
N HIS A 119 -9.61 5.21 7.54
CA HIS A 119 -10.69 4.44 8.16
C HIS A 119 -11.70 5.36 8.88
N GLU A 120 -11.20 6.39 9.57
CA GLU A 120 -12.03 7.33 10.35
C GLU A 120 -12.78 8.33 9.46
N VAL A 121 -12.10 8.91 8.47
CA VAL A 121 -12.68 9.85 7.49
C VAL A 121 -13.68 9.16 6.55
N ALA A 122 -13.50 7.87 6.26
CA ALA A 122 -14.44 7.13 5.44
C ALA A 122 -15.84 7.05 6.07
N ASN A 123 -15.98 7.34 7.38
CA ASN A 123 -17.24 7.45 8.12
C ASN A 123 -18.25 6.36 7.72
N ARG A 124 -17.76 5.12 7.62
CA ARG A 124 -18.58 4.02 7.13
C ARG A 124 -19.55 3.61 8.24
N PRO A 125 -20.87 3.51 7.96
CA PRO A 125 -21.84 3.10 8.97
C PRO A 125 -21.48 1.70 9.50
N LEU A 126 -21.64 1.50 10.80
CA LEU A 126 -21.26 0.27 11.49
C LEU A 126 -21.98 -0.97 10.95
N TYR A 127 -23.16 -0.77 10.37
CA TYR A 127 -23.97 -1.80 9.74
C TYR A 127 -24.77 -1.23 8.57
N VAL A 128 -25.11 -2.08 7.61
CA VAL A 128 -26.05 -1.77 6.52
C VAL A 128 -27.27 -2.66 6.71
N ILE A 129 -28.44 -2.06 6.94
CA ILE A 129 -29.68 -2.82 7.10
C ILE A 129 -30.19 -3.23 5.72
N LYS A 130 -30.23 -4.53 5.45
CA LYS A 130 -30.75 -5.07 4.19
C LYS A 130 -32.28 -5.06 4.12
N GLN A 131 -32.94 -5.43 5.21
CA GLN A 131 -34.39 -5.49 5.29
C GLN A 131 -34.82 -5.40 6.76
N LYS A 132 -35.80 -4.54 7.05
CA LYS A 132 -36.52 -4.49 8.32
C LYS A 132 -37.83 -5.26 8.14
N ILE A 133 -38.12 -6.24 8.99
CA ILE A 133 -39.39 -6.97 9.01
C ILE A 133 -39.98 -6.80 10.42
N ASN A 134 -41.25 -6.39 10.52
CA ASN A 134 -41.95 -6.12 11.79
C ASN A 134 -41.33 -5.01 12.67
N PHE A 135 -40.69 -4.01 12.08
CA PHE A 135 -40.31 -2.80 12.82
C PHE A 135 -41.43 -1.76 12.68
N GLU A 136 -41.92 -1.23 13.81
CA GLU A 136 -42.77 -0.05 13.79
C GLU A 136 -41.96 1.12 13.26
N THR A 137 -42.46 1.74 12.18
CA THR A 137 -41.84 2.90 11.57
C THR A 137 -41.95 4.07 12.54
N GLU A 138 -40.97 4.29 13.39
CA GLU A 138 -40.76 5.63 13.92
C GLU A 138 -40.46 6.53 12.71
N LYS A 139 -41.40 7.42 12.41
CA LYS A 139 -41.16 8.55 11.53
C LYS A 139 -40.09 9.41 12.20
N GLU A 140 -38.82 9.20 11.85
CA GLU A 140 -37.79 10.20 12.11
C GLU A 140 -38.06 11.39 11.18
N GLU A 141 -38.73 12.41 11.75
CA GLU A 141 -38.56 13.81 11.36
C GLU A 141 -37.06 14.14 11.49
N TYR A 142 -36.37 14.38 10.37
CA TYR A 142 -35.35 15.44 10.14
C TYR A 142 -34.88 15.39 8.68
#